data_AF-A0AAV5XIV8-F1
#
_entry.id   AF-A0AAV5XIV8-F1
#
_cell.length_a   1.000
_cell.length_b   1.000
_cell.length_c   1.000
_cell.angle_alpha   90.00
_cell.angle_beta   90.00
_cell.angle_gamma   90.00
#
_symmetry.space_group_name_H-M   'P 1'
#
loop_
_entity.id
_entity.type
_entity.pdbx_description
1 polymer ?
#
loop_
_entity_poly.entity_id
_entity_poly.type
_entity_poly.pdbx_seq_one_letter_code
_entity_poly.pdbx_strand_id
1 'polypeptide(L)'
;MNPALLPRLAAWLERAPIRALDPARIQALADTLADTDEPATAGRWGTVVAYAPGAERRRLIQFDRRGNLIAACRWRDDGTLGWAKCLTAEGRWVGIEPAAASHPAWGSSDRVWLLDASEPWAPLEPLTVFQSVDYARPEFIPPLAEPRRLPAGAGTAVLNLLAGLMKDAGVARVRYRGSYPTEQLFTALLECFRYEASERHPLERFMADAALDWLPAPHERHHVAPGVCAQLRHELDKVVLNGAAFYRADWQGVTRREPRVIREDGQRFVCSLWALGQSLEDRLILDPAGEIISAPLPATDPRPPAPLAPVWAEALADLIARESAPALAPSIREALRPLTLEWGAVPGDLSQIDGERIRISARLRDQALALVRASSTGTERTARAVQIALEVARLLGPVVRLRAQMLLEARSETEQQRALLEAEGEMGPALSESVGRLLALLSSGSA
;
A
#
# COMPACT_ATOMS: atom_id res chain seq x y z
N MET A 1 -30.30 9.04 8.14
CA MET A 1 -29.58 7.83 8.64
C MET A 1 -30.50 6.61 8.61
N ASN A 2 -30.00 5.40 8.29
CA ASN A 2 -30.79 4.16 8.36
C ASN A 2 -31.19 3.89 9.83
N PRO A 3 -32.49 3.80 10.17
CA PRO A 3 -32.96 3.61 11.57
C PRO A 3 -32.34 2.39 12.28
N ALA A 4 -31.92 1.37 11.53
CA ALA A 4 -31.28 0.18 12.07
C ALA A 4 -29.83 0.41 12.56
N LEU A 5 -29.20 1.54 12.23
CA LEU A 5 -27.81 1.85 12.63
C LEU A 5 -27.72 2.42 14.04
N LEU A 6 -28.73 3.19 14.47
CA LEU A 6 -28.72 3.87 15.77
C LEU A 6 -28.59 2.89 16.95
N PRO A 7 -29.40 1.80 17.05
CA PRO A 7 -29.24 0.84 18.14
C PRO A 7 -27.88 0.15 18.13
N ARG A 8 -27.30 -0.08 16.94
CA ARG A 8 -25.99 -0.71 16.79
C ARG A 8 -24.88 0.21 17.27
N LEU A 9 -24.92 1.48 16.85
CA LEU A 9 -23.96 2.49 17.29
C LEU A 9 -24.03 2.66 18.80
N ALA A 10 -25.23 2.81 19.38
CA ALA A 10 -25.41 2.89 20.83
C ALA A 10 -24.75 1.70 21.54
N ALA A 11 -25.02 0.46 21.11
CA ALA A 11 -24.40 -0.73 21.67
C ALA A 11 -22.86 -0.76 21.53
N TRP A 12 -22.30 -0.14 20.49
CA TRP A 12 -20.84 -0.02 20.34
C TRP A 12 -20.24 1.04 21.26
N LEU A 13 -20.93 2.15 21.49
CA LEU A 13 -20.51 3.20 22.43
C LEU A 13 -20.46 2.72 23.88
N GLU A 14 -21.31 1.75 24.25
CA GLU A 14 -21.33 1.15 25.59
C GLU A 14 -20.07 0.33 25.94
N ARG A 15 -19.28 -0.06 24.94
CA ARG A 15 -18.09 -0.91 25.15
C ARG A 15 -17.03 -0.13 25.93
N ALA A 16 -16.50 -0.73 27.00
CA ALA A 16 -15.51 -0.08 27.87
C ALA A 16 -14.29 0.50 27.12
N PRO A 17 -13.69 -0.18 26.13
CA PRO A 17 -12.56 0.39 25.37
C PRO A 17 -12.94 1.64 24.55
N ILE A 18 -14.21 1.78 24.16
CA ILE A 18 -14.71 2.94 23.41
C ILE A 18 -14.95 4.10 24.35
N ARG A 19 -15.62 3.87 25.50
CA ARG A 19 -15.80 4.89 26.53
C ARG A 19 -14.49 5.44 27.05
N ALA A 20 -13.46 4.59 27.18
CA ALA A 20 -12.14 5.00 27.65
C ALA A 20 -11.43 6.00 26.71
N LEU A 21 -11.82 6.12 25.44
CA LEU A 21 -11.22 7.07 24.48
C LEU A 21 -11.40 8.52 24.94
N ASP A 22 -12.64 8.87 25.29
CA ASP A 22 -13.05 10.16 25.81
C ASP A 22 -14.41 10.02 26.53
N PRO A 23 -14.42 9.70 27.84
CA PRO A 23 -15.65 9.35 28.54
C PRO A 23 -16.75 10.43 28.43
N ALA A 24 -16.37 11.70 28.51
CA ALA A 24 -17.31 12.81 28.47
C ALA A 24 -17.91 12.99 27.08
N ARG A 25 -17.08 13.01 26.02
CA ARG A 25 -17.57 13.22 24.64
C ARG A 25 -18.31 12.00 24.09
N ILE A 26 -17.91 10.79 24.48
CA ILE A 26 -18.61 9.55 24.11
C ILE A 26 -19.98 9.47 24.78
N GLN A 27 -20.09 9.85 26.05
CA GLN A 27 -21.39 9.94 26.72
C GLN A 27 -22.29 11.00 26.08
N ALA A 28 -21.75 12.20 25.82
CA ALA A 28 -22.51 13.26 25.15
C ALA A 28 -23.02 12.81 23.77
N LEU A 29 -22.19 12.14 22.97
CA LEU A 29 -22.62 11.55 21.70
C LEU A 29 -23.74 10.52 21.90
N ALA A 30 -23.64 9.64 22.90
CA ALA A 30 -24.66 8.64 23.18
C ALA A 30 -26.01 9.28 23.53
N ASP A 31 -25.98 10.35 24.33
CA ASP A 31 -27.18 11.09 24.74
C ASP A 31 -27.85 11.78 23.55
N THR A 32 -27.08 12.27 22.57
CA THR A 32 -27.62 12.92 21.36
C THR A 32 -28.02 11.96 20.24
N LEU A 33 -27.85 10.64 20.39
CA LEU A 33 -28.22 9.69 19.32
C LEU A 33 -29.72 9.69 18.98
N ALA A 34 -30.56 10.14 19.93
CA ALA A 34 -32.00 10.26 19.75
C ALA A 34 -32.44 11.60 19.12
N ASP A 35 -31.52 12.57 18.99
CA ASP A 35 -31.81 13.90 18.46
C ASP A 35 -31.75 13.96 16.93
N THR A 36 -32.24 15.05 16.34
CA THR A 36 -32.34 15.23 14.87
C THR A 36 -31.04 15.69 14.20
N ASP A 37 -30.06 16.16 14.95
CA ASP A 37 -28.76 16.58 14.41
C ASP A 37 -27.91 15.35 14.10
N GLU A 38 -27.74 15.03 12.81
CA GLU A 38 -27.12 13.80 12.28
C GLU A 38 -25.78 13.45 12.98
N PRO A 39 -25.81 12.68 14.09
CA PRO A 39 -24.66 12.56 15.01
C PRO A 39 -23.65 11.53 14.49
N ALA A 40 -24.06 10.79 13.47
CA ALA A 40 -23.24 9.82 12.76
C ALA A 40 -23.67 9.74 11.29
N THR A 41 -22.71 9.41 10.43
CA THR A 41 -22.94 9.06 9.03
C THR A 41 -22.59 7.60 8.80
N ALA A 42 -23.25 7.00 7.82
CA ALA A 42 -22.89 5.68 7.33
C ALA A 42 -22.39 5.75 5.89
N GLY A 43 -21.27 5.11 5.65
CA GLY A 43 -20.74 4.85 4.32
C GLY A 43 -21.63 3.88 3.54
N ARG A 44 -21.39 3.81 2.23
CA ARG A 44 -22.09 2.92 1.30
C ARG A 44 -21.98 1.45 1.73
N TRP A 45 -20.84 1.09 2.29
CA TRP A 45 -20.48 -0.27 2.69
C TRP A 45 -20.63 -0.52 4.19
N GLY A 46 -21.31 0.39 4.90
CA GLY A 46 -21.71 0.21 6.30
C GLY A 46 -20.66 0.60 7.34
N THR A 47 -19.57 1.27 6.95
CA THR A 47 -18.70 1.99 7.90
C THR A 47 -19.50 3.10 8.56
N VAL A 48 -19.36 3.27 9.87
CA VAL A 48 -20.04 4.32 10.63
C VAL A 48 -19.02 5.31 11.15
N VAL A 49 -19.23 6.61 10.91
CA VAL A 49 -18.44 7.71 11.46
C VAL A 49 -19.33 8.47 12.42
N ALA A 50 -18.91 8.66 13.66
CA ALA A 50 -19.65 9.45 14.65
C ALA A 50 -18.88 10.72 15.02
N TYR A 51 -19.62 11.79 15.26
CA TYR A 51 -19.10 13.14 15.43
C TYR A 51 -19.37 13.67 16.84
N ALA A 52 -18.61 14.67 17.27
CA ALA A 52 -18.89 15.36 18.51
C ALA A 52 -20.20 16.15 18.37
N PRO A 53 -21.04 16.22 19.41
CA PRO A 53 -22.19 17.12 19.40
C PRO A 53 -21.77 18.58 19.17
N GLY A 54 -22.52 19.30 18.35
CA GLY A 54 -22.29 20.72 18.03
C GLY A 54 -22.33 21.03 16.54
N ALA A 55 -22.10 22.31 16.20
CA ALA A 55 -22.23 22.81 14.83
C ALA A 55 -21.10 22.34 13.88
N GLU A 56 -19.90 22.10 14.41
CA GLU A 56 -18.76 21.64 13.61
C GLU A 56 -18.70 20.11 13.55
N ARG A 57 -18.52 19.54 12.36
CA ARG A 57 -18.37 18.08 12.17
C ARG A 57 -16.99 17.59 12.61
N ARG A 58 -16.78 17.51 13.91
CA ARG A 58 -15.55 16.95 14.51
C ARG A 58 -15.69 15.45 14.70
N ARG A 59 -15.04 14.65 13.86
CA ARG A 59 -15.04 13.18 13.96
C ARG A 59 -14.51 12.74 15.33
N LEU A 60 -15.23 11.86 16.04
CA LEU A 60 -14.76 11.24 17.28
C LEU A 60 -14.24 9.83 17.04
N ILE A 61 -15.03 9.02 16.34
CA ILE A 61 -14.77 7.59 16.19
C ILE A 61 -15.29 7.09 14.84
N GLN A 62 -14.68 6.01 14.38
CA GLN A 62 -15.07 5.33 13.16
C GLN A 62 -15.06 3.82 13.40
N PHE A 63 -16.17 3.17 13.02
CA PHE A 63 -16.34 1.73 13.06
C PHE A 63 -16.47 1.15 11.67
N ASP A 64 -15.93 -0.05 11.46
CA ASP A 64 -16.33 -0.85 10.31
C ASP A 64 -17.77 -1.38 10.50
N ARG A 65 -18.33 -2.00 9.46
CA ARG A 65 -19.70 -2.55 9.50
C ARG A 65 -19.92 -3.64 10.54
N ARG A 66 -18.86 -4.23 11.12
CA ARG A 66 -18.92 -5.27 12.16
C ARG A 66 -18.80 -4.65 13.56
N GLY A 67 -18.56 -3.34 13.64
CA GLY A 67 -18.37 -2.61 14.88
C GLY A 67 -16.93 -2.65 15.38
N ASN A 68 -15.96 -3.03 14.56
CA ASN A 68 -14.55 -2.90 14.94
C ASN A 68 -14.17 -1.43 14.90
N LEU A 69 -13.54 -0.90 15.96
CA LEU A 69 -13.00 0.45 15.95
C LEU A 69 -11.83 0.50 14.97
N ILE A 70 -11.90 1.38 13.97
CA ILE A 70 -10.86 1.53 12.94
C ILE A 70 -10.18 2.90 12.98
N ALA A 71 -10.82 3.91 13.58
CA ALA A 71 -10.18 5.18 13.88
C ALA A 71 -10.84 5.88 15.09
N ALA A 72 -10.07 6.71 15.79
CA ALA A 72 -10.55 7.58 16.85
C ALA A 72 -9.76 8.89 16.89
N CYS A 73 -10.42 9.98 17.22
CA CYS A 73 -9.84 11.31 17.38
C CYS A 73 -10.28 11.89 18.72
N ARG A 74 -9.35 12.47 19.46
CA ARG A 74 -9.64 13.24 20.68
C ARG A 74 -9.40 14.71 20.41
N TRP A 75 -10.45 15.49 20.54
CA TRP A 75 -10.40 16.95 20.39
C TRP A 75 -10.27 17.61 21.75
N ARG A 76 -9.47 18.68 21.82
CA ARG A 76 -9.40 19.58 22.96
C ARG A 76 -10.59 20.55 22.95
N ASP A 77 -10.83 21.20 24.08
CA ASP A 77 -11.94 22.14 24.23
C ASP A 77 -11.77 23.40 23.38
N ASP A 78 -10.52 23.77 23.07
CA ASP A 78 -10.18 24.85 22.13
C ASP A 78 -10.44 24.49 20.66
N GLY A 79 -10.88 23.25 20.37
CA GLY A 79 -11.15 22.76 19.03
C GLY A 79 -9.94 22.25 18.27
N THR A 80 -8.74 22.25 18.87
CA THR A 80 -7.57 21.61 18.28
C THR A 80 -7.60 20.10 18.48
N LEU A 81 -6.95 19.36 17.58
CA LEU A 81 -6.79 17.93 17.74
C LEU A 81 -5.76 17.65 18.85
N GLY A 82 -6.17 16.86 19.85
CA GLY A 82 -5.30 16.36 20.91
C GLY A 82 -4.44 15.19 20.43
N TRP A 83 -5.09 14.18 19.87
CA TRP A 83 -4.46 13.06 19.18
C TRP A 83 -5.46 12.39 18.25
N ALA A 84 -4.97 11.61 17.29
CA ALA A 84 -5.79 10.67 16.53
C ALA A 84 -5.09 9.33 16.37
N LYS A 85 -5.85 8.25 16.27
CA LYS A 85 -5.32 6.91 15.98
C LYS A 85 -6.14 6.21 14.91
N CYS A 86 -5.48 5.38 14.11
CA CYS A 86 -6.13 4.56 13.10
C CYS A 86 -5.51 3.16 13.03
N LEU A 87 -6.35 2.18 12.68
CA LEU A 87 -5.98 0.78 12.59
C LEU A 87 -5.50 0.47 11.17
N THR A 88 -4.31 -0.12 11.02
CA THR A 88 -3.82 -0.61 9.72
C THR A 88 -4.60 -1.85 9.28
N ALA A 89 -4.50 -2.21 8.00
CA ALA A 89 -5.14 -3.44 7.49
C ALA A 89 -4.64 -4.72 8.19
N GLU A 90 -3.41 -4.69 8.71
CA GLU A 90 -2.80 -5.78 9.49
C GLU A 90 -3.20 -5.75 10.98
N GLY A 91 -4.03 -4.80 11.40
CA GLY A 91 -4.49 -4.70 12.78
C GLY A 91 -3.52 -4.01 13.74
N ARG A 92 -2.54 -3.25 13.24
CA ARG A 92 -1.65 -2.43 14.08
C ARG A 92 -2.23 -1.03 14.28
N TRP A 93 -2.16 -0.48 15.48
CA TRP A 93 -2.57 0.90 15.73
C TRP A 93 -1.41 1.87 15.48
N VAL A 94 -1.69 2.91 14.69
CA VAL A 94 -0.79 4.05 14.52
C VAL A 94 -1.46 5.32 15.00
N GLY A 95 -0.69 6.14 15.72
CA GLY A 95 -1.12 7.37 16.35
C GLY A 95 -0.51 8.60 15.70
N ILE A 96 -1.22 9.71 15.76
CA ILE A 96 -0.79 11.04 15.36
C ILE A 96 -0.88 11.94 16.59
N GLU A 97 0.24 12.53 16.97
CA GLU A 97 0.34 13.54 18.02
C GLU A 97 0.66 14.90 17.37
N PRO A 98 -0.32 15.83 17.32
CA PRO A 98 -0.14 17.11 16.64
C PRO A 98 0.93 17.99 17.29
N ALA A 99 1.74 18.64 16.45
CA ALA A 99 2.80 19.60 16.82
C ALA A 99 3.80 19.11 17.90
N ALA A 100 4.00 17.79 18.00
CA ALA A 100 4.89 17.15 18.98
C ALA A 100 6.35 16.99 18.50
N ALA A 101 6.72 17.60 17.38
CA ALA A 101 8.07 17.55 16.84
C ALA A 101 8.40 18.77 15.95
N SER A 102 9.65 18.84 15.51
CA SER A 102 10.09 19.73 14.44
C SER A 102 10.96 18.97 13.45
N HIS A 103 10.98 19.44 12.20
CA HIS A 103 11.82 18.90 11.14
C HIS A 103 12.63 20.03 10.48
N PRO A 104 13.94 19.85 10.19
CA PRO A 104 14.78 20.92 9.64
C PRO A 104 14.26 21.57 8.35
N ALA A 105 13.58 20.81 7.49
CA ALA A 105 13.13 21.29 6.19
C ALA A 105 11.82 22.11 6.23
N TRP A 106 10.93 21.87 7.19
CA TRP A 106 9.58 22.49 7.21
C TRP A 106 9.09 22.95 8.58
N GLY A 107 9.89 22.81 9.64
CA GLY A 107 9.55 23.28 10.98
C GLY A 107 8.55 22.39 11.72
N SER A 108 7.49 22.99 12.27
CA SER A 108 6.50 22.30 13.13
C SER A 108 5.97 21.02 12.48
N SER A 109 5.95 19.92 13.24
CA SER A 109 5.62 18.60 12.72
C SER A 109 4.75 17.80 13.68
N ASP A 110 3.84 17.02 13.11
CA ASP A 110 3.07 16.02 13.83
C ASP A 110 3.89 14.74 13.93
N ARG A 111 3.85 14.09 15.10
CA ARG A 111 4.59 12.86 15.36
C ARG A 111 3.70 11.66 15.11
N VAL A 112 4.23 10.67 14.38
CA VAL A 112 3.58 9.40 14.14
C VAL A 112 4.15 8.35 15.08
N TRP A 113 3.27 7.65 15.78
CA TRP A 113 3.61 6.65 16.78
C TRP A 113 3.07 5.27 16.39
N LEU A 114 3.81 4.21 16.73
CA LEU A 114 3.22 2.91 16.96
C LEU A 114 2.57 2.92 18.33
N LEU A 115 1.33 2.43 18.44
CA LEU A 115 0.58 2.42 19.69
C LEU A 115 0.37 1.00 20.21
N ASP A 116 0.26 0.88 21.53
CA ASP A 116 -0.32 -0.28 22.18
C ASP A 116 -1.84 -0.33 21.90
N ALA A 117 -2.37 -1.53 21.69
CA ALA A 117 -3.79 -1.74 21.41
C ALA A 117 -4.67 -1.74 22.67
N SER A 118 -4.08 -1.96 23.85
CA SER A 118 -4.79 -2.13 25.13
C SER A 118 -5.34 -0.82 25.71
N GLU A 119 -4.71 0.30 25.39
CA GLU A 119 -5.04 1.61 25.96
C GLU A 119 -5.63 2.57 24.91
N PRO A 120 -6.40 3.59 25.33
CA PRO A 120 -6.86 4.66 24.47
C PRO A 120 -5.73 5.36 23.70
N TRP A 121 -4.63 5.67 24.38
CA TRP A 121 -3.45 6.30 23.82
C TRP A 121 -2.20 5.91 24.62
N ALA A 122 -1.44 4.95 24.12
CA ALA A 122 -0.18 4.51 24.72
C ALA A 122 0.89 4.38 23.61
N PRO A 123 1.69 5.43 23.39
CA PRO A 123 2.80 5.40 22.45
C PRO A 123 3.86 4.37 22.84
N LEU A 124 4.24 3.50 21.91
CA LEU A 124 5.31 2.50 22.08
C LEU A 124 6.62 2.94 21.44
N GLU A 125 6.56 3.36 20.18
CA GLU A 125 7.73 3.70 19.38
C GLU A 125 7.44 4.90 18.47
N PRO A 126 8.31 5.93 18.46
CA PRO A 126 8.18 7.01 17.49
C PRO A 126 8.58 6.48 16.11
N LEU A 127 7.67 6.52 15.14
CA LEU A 127 7.91 6.00 13.81
C LEU A 127 8.51 7.06 12.90
N THR A 128 7.88 8.23 12.80
CA THR A 128 8.33 9.33 11.92
C THR A 128 7.56 10.62 12.24
N VAL A 129 7.75 11.67 11.43
CA VAL A 129 7.04 12.95 11.50
C VAL A 129 6.55 13.39 10.12
N PHE A 130 5.44 14.13 10.07
CA PHE A 130 4.99 14.87 8.88
C PHE A 130 4.72 16.34 9.23
N GLN A 131 4.72 17.23 8.23
CA GLN A 131 4.44 18.66 8.46
C GLN A 131 3.11 18.85 9.20
N SER A 132 3.10 19.64 10.27
CA SER A 132 1.92 19.80 11.12
C SER A 132 0.73 20.33 10.31
N VAL A 133 -0.43 19.75 10.55
CA VAL A 133 -1.69 20.09 9.87
C VAL A 133 -2.61 20.83 10.84
N ASP A 134 -3.24 21.90 10.36
CA ASP A 134 -4.41 22.45 11.07
C ASP A 134 -5.59 21.51 10.86
N TYR A 135 -5.89 20.69 11.85
CA TYR A 135 -6.96 19.69 11.76
C TYR A 135 -8.37 20.30 11.75
N ALA A 136 -8.54 21.56 12.14
CA ALA A 136 -9.81 22.27 11.96
C ALA A 136 -10.02 22.69 10.49
N ARG A 137 -8.92 22.84 9.74
CA ARG A 137 -8.91 23.21 8.31
C ARG A 137 -7.78 22.47 7.55
N PRO A 138 -7.91 21.15 7.31
CA PRO A 138 -6.85 20.36 6.69
C PRO A 138 -6.78 20.63 5.18
N GLU A 139 -6.05 21.67 4.77
CA GLU A 139 -6.08 22.19 3.39
C GLU A 139 -5.00 21.62 2.45
N PHE A 140 -4.15 20.70 2.92
CA PHE A 140 -3.06 20.14 2.11
C PHE A 140 -2.68 18.72 2.56
N ILE A 141 -1.98 17.99 1.68
CA ILE A 141 -1.37 16.70 2.01
C ILE A 141 0.07 16.99 2.48
N PRO A 142 0.42 16.67 3.75
CA PRO A 142 1.73 17.04 4.30
C PRO A 142 2.86 16.15 3.77
N PRO A 143 4.09 16.68 3.60
CA PRO A 143 5.29 15.85 3.44
C PRO A 143 5.53 14.99 4.67
N LEU A 144 6.04 13.78 4.43
CA LEU A 144 6.37 12.78 5.43
C LEU A 144 7.88 12.52 5.42
N ALA A 145 8.52 12.56 6.59
CA ALA A 145 9.91 12.13 6.73
C ALA A 145 10.01 10.60 6.75
N GLU A 146 11.14 10.06 6.30
CA GLU A 146 11.51 8.64 6.49
C GLU A 146 10.36 7.62 6.30
N PRO A 147 9.62 7.63 5.17
CA PRO A 147 8.39 6.84 5.00
C PRO A 147 8.58 5.33 5.26
N ARG A 148 9.80 4.82 5.05
CA ARG A 148 10.20 3.43 5.32
C ARG A 148 10.08 2.99 6.78
N ARG A 149 10.06 3.91 7.74
CA ARG A 149 9.92 3.59 9.17
C ARG A 149 8.49 3.21 9.53
N LEU A 150 7.53 3.51 8.65
CA LEU A 150 6.14 3.13 8.84
C LEU A 150 5.95 1.61 8.61
N PRO A 151 5.18 0.93 9.49
CA PRO A 151 4.70 -0.41 9.20
C PRO A 151 3.90 -0.46 7.88
N ALA A 152 3.82 -1.65 7.28
CA ALA A 152 3.03 -1.86 6.08
C ALA A 152 1.58 -1.35 6.25
N GLY A 153 1.13 -0.57 5.27
CA GLY A 153 -0.22 0.03 5.25
C GLY A 153 -0.46 1.18 6.25
N ALA A 154 0.50 1.54 7.11
CA ALA A 154 0.34 2.66 8.05
C ALA A 154 0.23 4.01 7.34
N GLY A 155 1.03 4.24 6.30
CA GLY A 155 0.95 5.46 5.48
C GLY A 155 -0.44 5.66 4.87
N THR A 156 -0.99 4.62 4.22
CA THR A 156 -2.37 4.64 3.73
C THR A 156 -3.39 4.84 4.86
N ALA A 157 -3.21 4.22 6.03
CA ALA A 157 -4.14 4.38 7.15
C ALA A 157 -4.22 5.86 7.61
N VAL A 158 -3.07 6.50 7.77
CA VAL A 158 -2.97 7.93 8.11
C VAL A 158 -3.56 8.80 7.00
N LEU A 159 -3.21 8.54 5.72
CA LEU A 159 -3.76 9.29 4.59
C LEU A 159 -5.28 9.14 4.47
N ASN A 160 -5.83 7.95 4.75
CA ASN A 160 -7.28 7.72 4.72
C ASN A 160 -8.00 8.46 5.85
N LEU A 161 -7.38 8.55 7.03
CA LEU A 161 -7.88 9.38 8.12
C LEU A 161 -7.86 10.86 7.75
N LEU A 162 -6.75 11.36 7.21
CA LEU A 162 -6.64 12.75 6.74
C LEU A 162 -7.67 13.07 5.65
N ALA A 163 -7.82 12.21 4.64
CA ALA A 163 -8.85 12.35 3.61
C ALA A 163 -10.27 12.35 4.20
N GLY A 164 -10.50 11.57 5.26
CA GLY A 164 -11.74 11.58 6.04
C GLY A 164 -11.99 12.92 6.72
N LEU A 165 -11.00 13.46 7.43
CA LEU A 165 -11.09 14.76 8.10
C LEU A 165 -11.27 15.91 7.11
N MET A 166 -10.59 15.86 5.97
CA MET A 166 -10.78 16.80 4.85
C MET A 166 -12.20 16.78 4.31
N LYS A 167 -12.76 15.58 4.12
CA LYS A 167 -14.15 15.43 3.67
C LYS A 167 -15.14 15.95 4.72
N ASP A 168 -14.90 15.68 5.99
CA ASP A 168 -15.74 16.18 7.10
C ASP A 168 -15.71 17.72 7.18
N ALA A 169 -14.55 18.34 6.91
CA ALA A 169 -14.35 19.78 6.83
C ALA A 169 -14.83 20.42 5.50
N GLY A 170 -15.35 19.64 4.56
CA GLY A 170 -15.84 20.14 3.27
C GLY A 170 -14.75 20.58 2.29
N VAL A 171 -13.50 20.14 2.49
CA VAL A 171 -12.38 20.46 1.60
C VAL A 171 -12.56 19.72 0.27
N ALA A 172 -12.76 20.48 -0.80
CA ALA A 172 -13.02 19.91 -2.12
C ALA A 172 -11.75 19.44 -2.84
N ARG A 173 -10.64 20.16 -2.66
CA ARG A 173 -9.37 19.93 -3.38
C ARG A 173 -8.18 20.27 -2.50
N VAL A 174 -7.11 19.48 -2.62
CA VAL A 174 -5.84 19.65 -1.92
C VAL A 174 -4.67 19.32 -2.83
N ARG A 175 -3.47 19.79 -2.47
CA ARG A 175 -2.21 19.43 -3.12
C ARG A 175 -1.23 18.83 -2.13
N TYR A 176 -0.30 18.04 -2.65
CA TYR A 176 0.88 17.62 -1.91
C TYR A 176 1.87 18.79 -1.79
N ARG A 177 2.37 19.05 -0.58
CA ARG A 177 3.33 20.15 -0.32
C ARG A 177 4.77 19.69 -0.09
N GLY A 178 5.08 18.42 -0.35
CA GLY A 178 6.43 17.90 -0.18
C GLY A 178 7.30 18.02 -1.42
N SER A 179 8.61 18.04 -1.21
CA SER A 179 9.64 18.16 -2.24
C SER A 179 9.91 16.87 -3.03
N TYR A 180 9.29 15.74 -2.65
CA TYR A 180 9.58 14.42 -3.21
C TYR A 180 8.30 13.69 -3.65
N PRO A 181 7.74 14.04 -4.82
CA PRO A 181 6.63 13.29 -5.41
C PRO A 181 7.14 12.00 -6.07
N THR A 182 7.04 10.88 -5.36
CA THR A 182 7.46 9.56 -5.88
C THR A 182 6.28 8.77 -6.44
N GLU A 183 6.54 7.80 -7.31
CA GLU A 183 5.53 6.85 -7.79
C GLU A 183 4.88 6.06 -6.64
N GLN A 184 5.66 5.72 -5.61
CA GLN A 184 5.14 5.05 -4.42
C GLN A 184 4.16 5.95 -3.64
N LEU A 185 4.47 7.24 -3.49
CA LEU A 185 3.54 8.18 -2.89
C LEU A 185 2.30 8.38 -3.76
N PHE A 186 2.46 8.53 -5.07
CA PHE A 186 1.36 8.64 -6.02
C PHE A 186 0.38 7.46 -5.88
N THR A 187 0.91 6.23 -5.88
CA THR A 187 0.08 5.02 -5.73
C THR A 187 -0.58 4.92 -4.36
N ALA A 188 0.05 5.38 -3.28
CA ALA A 188 -0.58 5.48 -1.96
C ALA A 188 -1.70 6.54 -1.93
N LEU A 189 -1.52 7.68 -2.60
CA LEU A 189 -2.53 8.74 -2.71
C LEU A 189 -3.76 8.25 -3.50
N LEU A 190 -3.58 7.46 -4.56
CA LEU A 190 -4.71 6.85 -5.28
C LEU A 190 -5.63 6.02 -4.35
N GLU A 191 -5.11 5.47 -3.24
CA GLU A 191 -5.90 4.69 -2.28
C GLU A 191 -6.87 5.55 -1.45
N CYS A 192 -6.57 6.84 -1.26
CA CYS A 192 -7.30 7.71 -0.33
C CYS A 192 -7.85 8.99 -0.99
N PHE A 193 -7.41 9.27 -2.22
CA PHE A 193 -7.74 10.47 -2.99
C PHE A 193 -8.08 10.10 -4.43
N ARG A 194 -8.74 11.02 -5.11
CA ARG A 194 -8.90 11.01 -6.56
C ARG A 194 -8.15 12.17 -7.18
N TYR A 195 -7.51 11.96 -8.31
CA TYR A 195 -7.04 13.09 -9.10
C TYR A 195 -8.16 13.54 -10.06
N GLU A 196 -8.03 14.72 -10.64
CA GLU A 196 -9.01 15.24 -11.59
C GLU A 196 -9.00 14.42 -12.90
N ALA A 197 -10.17 13.89 -13.29
CA ALA A 197 -10.30 12.95 -14.41
C ALA A 197 -9.90 13.51 -15.79
N SER A 198 -9.75 14.83 -15.93
CA SER A 198 -9.25 15.46 -17.16
C SER A 198 -7.74 15.29 -17.36
N GLU A 199 -6.99 14.91 -16.32
CA GLU A 199 -5.55 14.70 -16.40
C GLU A 199 -5.21 13.39 -17.12
N ARG A 200 -4.47 13.48 -18.22
CA ARG A 200 -4.12 12.34 -19.08
C ARG A 200 -2.88 11.60 -18.60
N HIS A 201 -1.92 12.33 -18.01
CA HIS A 201 -0.64 11.79 -17.56
C HIS A 201 -0.42 12.11 -16.07
N PRO A 202 -1.28 11.61 -15.17
CA PRO A 202 -1.32 12.03 -13.77
C PRO A 202 -0.04 11.70 -13.00
N LEU A 203 0.59 10.55 -13.29
CA LEU A 203 1.86 10.17 -12.65
C LEU A 203 3.00 11.09 -13.09
N GLU A 204 3.13 11.35 -14.40
CA GLU A 204 4.17 12.22 -14.95
C GLU A 204 4.05 13.65 -14.39
N ARG A 205 2.82 14.19 -14.38
CA ARG A 205 2.54 15.50 -13.78
C ARG A 205 2.86 15.54 -12.30
N PHE A 206 2.46 14.51 -11.55
CA PHE A 206 2.75 14.46 -10.12
C PHE A 206 4.25 14.43 -9.85
N MET A 207 5.00 13.60 -10.57
CA MET A 207 6.45 13.46 -10.41
C MET A 207 7.24 14.69 -10.84
N ALA A 208 6.73 15.50 -11.77
CA ALA A 208 7.41 16.69 -12.27
C ALA A 208 7.49 17.81 -11.20
N ASP A 209 6.37 18.14 -10.57
CA ASP A 209 6.29 19.32 -9.69
C ASP A 209 5.27 19.20 -8.54
N ALA A 210 4.73 17.99 -8.30
CA ALA A 210 3.64 17.73 -7.37
C ALA A 210 2.35 18.55 -7.62
N ALA A 211 2.19 19.20 -8.78
CA ALA A 211 1.07 20.09 -9.08
C ALA A 211 -0.21 19.37 -9.56
N LEU A 212 -0.43 18.16 -9.04
CA LEU A 212 -1.66 17.41 -9.25
C LEU A 212 -2.68 17.76 -8.16
N ASP A 213 -3.89 18.16 -8.58
CA ASP A 213 -4.99 18.41 -7.67
C ASP A 213 -5.65 17.10 -7.24
N TRP A 214 -5.75 16.92 -5.92
CA TRP A 214 -6.32 15.74 -5.29
C TRP A 214 -7.64 16.08 -4.61
N LEU A 215 -8.64 15.23 -4.79
CA LEU A 215 -9.94 15.30 -4.16
C LEU A 215 -9.99 14.25 -3.04
N PRO A 216 -10.27 14.63 -1.78
CA PRO A 216 -10.43 13.69 -0.68
C PRO A 216 -11.48 12.62 -1.00
N ALA A 217 -11.07 11.36 -0.99
CA ALA A 217 -11.93 10.23 -1.36
C ALA A 217 -11.62 9.01 -0.48
N PRO A 218 -11.85 9.12 0.85
CA PRO A 218 -11.52 8.07 1.79
C PRO A 218 -12.24 6.78 1.45
N HIS A 219 -11.56 5.65 1.64
CA HIS A 219 -12.14 4.32 1.52
C HIS A 219 -12.71 3.81 2.84
N GLU A 220 -13.71 2.94 2.71
CA GLU A 220 -14.21 2.12 3.78
C GLU A 220 -13.28 0.92 3.97
N ARG A 221 -13.00 0.58 5.23
CA ARG A 221 -12.10 -0.51 5.61
C ARG A 221 -12.87 -1.49 6.49
N HIS A 222 -12.86 -2.76 6.11
CA HIS A 222 -13.57 -3.80 6.83
C HIS A 222 -12.62 -4.93 7.22
N HIS A 223 -12.53 -5.22 8.52
CA HIS A 223 -11.80 -6.39 9.01
C HIS A 223 -12.77 -7.57 9.00
N VAL A 224 -12.70 -8.35 7.92
CA VAL A 224 -13.70 -9.37 7.57
C VAL A 224 -13.49 -10.65 8.38
N ALA A 225 -12.22 -11.01 8.57
CA ALA A 225 -11.75 -12.14 9.38
C ALA A 225 -10.34 -11.84 9.91
N PRO A 226 -9.81 -12.61 10.88
CA PRO A 226 -8.42 -12.48 11.29
C PRO A 226 -7.48 -12.56 10.08
N GLY A 227 -6.60 -11.56 9.95
CA GLY A 227 -5.66 -11.46 8.82
C GLY A 227 -6.28 -11.04 7.48
N VAL A 228 -7.59 -10.77 7.40
CA VAL A 228 -8.27 -10.36 6.16
C VAL A 228 -8.94 -9.00 6.31
N CYS A 229 -8.48 -8.05 5.49
CA CYS A 229 -9.02 -6.70 5.45
C CYS A 229 -9.41 -6.32 4.01
N ALA A 230 -10.66 -5.91 3.79
CA ALA A 230 -11.14 -5.40 2.52
C ALA A 230 -11.21 -3.87 2.53
N GLN A 231 -10.76 -3.23 1.45
CA GLN A 231 -10.93 -1.80 1.20
C GLN A 231 -11.92 -1.58 0.07
N LEU A 232 -12.93 -0.77 0.36
CA LEU A 232 -14.09 -0.56 -0.51
C LEU A 232 -14.31 0.93 -0.73
N ARG A 233 -14.55 1.34 -1.99
CA ARG A 233 -15.02 2.70 -2.33
C ARG A 233 -16.26 2.62 -3.19
N HIS A 234 -16.09 2.53 -4.51
CA HIS A 234 -17.22 2.23 -5.40
C HIS A 234 -17.47 0.72 -5.47
N GLU A 235 -16.41 -0.06 -5.29
CA GLU A 235 -16.33 -1.52 -5.31
C GLU A 235 -15.07 -1.95 -4.55
N LEU A 236 -14.69 -3.22 -4.63
CA LEU A 236 -13.55 -3.78 -3.90
C LEU A 236 -12.22 -3.39 -4.55
N ASP A 237 -11.53 -2.38 -4.00
CA ASP A 237 -10.30 -1.85 -4.62
C ASP A 237 -9.03 -2.62 -4.20
N LYS A 238 -8.98 -3.07 -2.94
CA LYS A 238 -7.82 -3.74 -2.34
C LYS A 238 -8.25 -4.74 -1.27
N VAL A 239 -7.52 -5.85 -1.17
CA VAL A 239 -7.66 -6.83 -0.10
C VAL A 239 -6.28 -7.09 0.49
N VAL A 240 -6.17 -7.09 1.82
CA VAL A 240 -4.96 -7.53 2.53
C VAL A 240 -5.26 -8.88 3.17
N LEU A 241 -4.44 -9.88 2.84
CA LEU A 241 -4.50 -11.25 3.36
C LEU A 241 -3.15 -11.59 4.01
N ASN A 242 -3.12 -11.70 5.34
CA ASN A 242 -1.93 -12.00 6.13
C ASN A 242 -0.72 -11.11 5.77
N GLY A 243 -0.96 -9.81 5.61
CA GLY A 243 0.05 -8.81 5.21
C GLY A 243 0.27 -8.67 3.70
N ALA A 244 -0.16 -9.64 2.88
CA ALA A 244 -0.05 -9.55 1.43
C ALA A 244 -1.22 -8.74 0.84
N ALA A 245 -0.92 -7.68 0.11
CA ALA A 245 -1.93 -6.85 -0.56
C ALA A 245 -2.21 -7.33 -1.99
N PHE A 246 -3.50 -7.53 -2.29
CA PHE A 246 -4.06 -7.76 -3.62
C PHE A 246 -4.75 -6.48 -4.07
N TYR A 247 -4.53 -6.10 -5.33
CA TYR A 247 -5.07 -4.89 -5.92
C TYR A 247 -5.88 -5.20 -7.16
N ARG A 248 -6.91 -4.41 -7.43
CA ARG A 248 -7.46 -4.38 -8.80
C ARG A 248 -6.39 -3.93 -9.79
N ALA A 249 -6.43 -4.52 -10.98
CA ALA A 249 -5.44 -4.27 -12.02
C ALA A 249 -5.50 -2.82 -12.52
N ASP A 250 -6.70 -2.24 -12.61
CA ASP A 250 -6.89 -0.82 -12.91
C ASP A 250 -7.44 -0.07 -11.70
N TRP A 251 -6.82 1.06 -11.40
CA TRP A 251 -7.21 1.93 -10.31
C TRP A 251 -7.24 3.37 -10.82
N GLN A 252 -8.45 3.89 -11.05
CA GLN A 252 -8.65 5.24 -11.60
C GLN A 252 -8.01 5.43 -12.99
N GLY A 253 -7.93 4.41 -13.85
CA GLY A 253 -7.26 4.48 -15.14
C GLY A 253 -5.74 4.26 -15.08
N VAL A 254 -5.18 4.02 -13.88
CA VAL A 254 -3.78 3.65 -13.69
C VAL A 254 -3.68 2.13 -13.54
N THR A 255 -3.07 1.49 -14.54
CA THR A 255 -2.85 0.04 -14.53
C THR A 255 -1.67 -0.34 -13.63
N ARG A 256 -1.91 -1.16 -12.61
CA ARG A 256 -0.89 -1.78 -11.76
C ARG A 256 -0.51 -3.15 -12.29
N ARG A 257 0.79 -3.41 -12.41
CA ARG A 257 1.35 -4.71 -12.83
C ARG A 257 1.99 -5.42 -11.65
N GLU A 258 1.17 -5.75 -10.67
CA GLU A 258 1.57 -6.49 -9.47
C GLU A 258 1.20 -7.97 -9.62
N PRO A 259 1.99 -8.90 -9.04
CA PRO A 259 1.69 -10.33 -9.10
C PRO A 259 0.47 -10.73 -8.26
N ARG A 260 -0.07 -9.84 -7.42
CA ARG A 260 -1.20 -10.10 -6.53
C ARG A 260 -2.39 -9.27 -6.97
N VAL A 261 -3.32 -9.90 -7.68
CA VAL A 261 -4.40 -9.21 -8.41
C VAL A 261 -5.77 -9.60 -7.84
N ILE A 262 -6.68 -8.64 -7.79
CA ILE A 262 -8.12 -8.86 -7.64
C ILE A 262 -8.73 -8.93 -9.03
N ARG A 263 -9.35 -10.06 -9.34
CA ARG A 263 -10.07 -10.30 -10.61
C ARG A 263 -11.56 -10.33 -10.36
N GLU A 264 -12.32 -9.88 -11.34
CA GLU A 264 -13.77 -10.05 -11.37
C GLU A 264 -14.12 -11.36 -12.05
N ASP A 265 -14.98 -12.16 -11.40
CA ASP A 265 -15.54 -13.41 -11.92
C ASP A 265 -17.06 -13.38 -11.69
N GLY A 266 -17.79 -12.81 -12.65
CA GLY A 266 -19.23 -12.56 -12.54
C GLY A 266 -19.56 -11.61 -11.38
N GLN A 267 -20.20 -12.14 -10.33
CA GLN A 267 -20.55 -11.39 -9.11
C GLN A 267 -19.56 -11.67 -7.96
N ARG A 268 -18.37 -12.19 -8.26
CA ARG A 268 -17.34 -12.54 -7.27
C ARG A 268 -16.07 -11.80 -7.57
N PHE A 269 -15.31 -11.53 -6.52
CA PHE A 269 -13.96 -11.02 -6.60
C PHE A 269 -12.98 -12.11 -6.18
N VAL A 270 -11.96 -12.38 -6.99
CA VAL A 270 -10.98 -13.44 -6.76
C VAL A 270 -9.60 -12.81 -6.59
N CYS A 271 -9.02 -12.95 -5.40
CA CYS A 271 -7.63 -12.61 -5.13
C CYS A 271 -6.75 -13.73 -5.66
N SER A 272 -5.94 -13.45 -6.67
CA SER A 272 -5.10 -14.43 -7.36
C SER A 272 -3.63 -13.99 -7.40
N LEU A 273 -2.74 -14.97 -7.36
CA LEU A 273 -1.38 -14.81 -7.83
C LEU A 273 -1.41 -14.89 -9.36
N TRP A 274 -1.05 -13.80 -10.02
CA TRP A 274 -1.14 -13.63 -11.46
C TRP A 274 0.24 -13.37 -12.04
N ALA A 275 0.60 -14.11 -13.08
CA ALA A 275 1.84 -13.90 -13.80
C ALA A 275 1.70 -14.44 -15.22
N LEU A 276 2.47 -13.88 -16.17
CA LEU A 276 2.48 -14.36 -17.55
C LEU A 276 1.09 -14.39 -18.21
N GLY A 277 0.21 -13.48 -17.79
CA GLY A 277 -1.15 -13.32 -18.34
C GLY A 277 -2.20 -14.31 -17.84
N GLN A 278 -1.94 -15.07 -16.76
CA GLN A 278 -2.93 -16.01 -16.20
C GLN A 278 -2.82 -16.15 -14.68
N SER A 279 -3.85 -16.76 -14.07
CA SER A 279 -3.86 -17.09 -12.65
C SER A 279 -3.02 -18.33 -12.42
N LEU A 280 -2.04 -18.22 -11.52
CA LEU A 280 -1.23 -19.35 -11.04
C LEU A 280 -1.82 -20.00 -9.79
N GLU A 281 -2.50 -19.22 -8.95
CA GLU A 281 -3.13 -19.70 -7.72
C GLU A 281 -4.17 -18.69 -7.23
N ASP A 282 -5.37 -19.15 -6.89
CA ASP A 282 -6.38 -18.35 -6.21
C ASP A 282 -6.23 -18.47 -4.68
N ARG A 283 -6.34 -17.34 -3.98
CA ARG A 283 -6.05 -17.21 -2.54
C ARG A 283 -7.26 -16.86 -1.70
N LEU A 284 -8.18 -16.08 -2.26
CA LEU A 284 -9.40 -15.66 -1.57
C LEU A 284 -10.50 -15.36 -2.59
N ILE A 285 -11.72 -15.76 -2.30
CA ILE A 285 -12.91 -15.46 -3.11
C ILE A 285 -13.88 -14.68 -2.22
N LEU A 286 -14.29 -13.51 -2.68
CA LEU A 286 -15.15 -12.58 -1.97
C LEU A 286 -16.42 -12.25 -2.77
N ASP A 287 -17.46 -11.85 -2.06
CA ASP A 287 -18.65 -11.24 -2.65
C ASP A 287 -18.42 -9.73 -2.95
N PRO A 288 -19.37 -9.02 -3.60
CA PRO A 288 -19.22 -7.61 -3.90
C PRO A 288 -19.17 -6.68 -2.68
N ALA A 289 -19.64 -7.15 -1.52
CA ALA A 289 -19.55 -6.44 -0.27
C ALA A 289 -18.19 -6.68 0.43
N GLY A 290 -17.30 -7.49 -0.15
CA GLY A 290 -15.99 -7.84 0.39
C GLY A 290 -16.05 -8.92 1.46
N GLU A 291 -17.16 -9.66 1.58
CA GLU A 291 -17.28 -10.78 2.51
C GLU A 291 -16.66 -12.05 1.92
N ILE A 292 -16.03 -12.88 2.77
CA ILE A 292 -15.35 -14.10 2.33
C ILE A 292 -16.40 -15.16 1.96
N ILE A 293 -16.34 -15.63 0.72
CA ILE A 293 -17.10 -16.80 0.23
C ILE A 293 -16.26 -18.07 0.44
N SER A 294 -14.98 -18.01 0.09
CA SER A 294 -14.06 -19.14 0.19
C SER A 294 -12.61 -18.67 0.29
N ALA A 295 -11.78 -19.44 0.99
CA ALA A 295 -10.35 -19.21 1.13
C ALA A 295 -9.60 -20.50 0.75
N PRO A 296 -9.29 -20.72 -0.54
CA PRO A 296 -8.56 -21.90 -0.98
C PRO A 296 -7.23 -22.04 -0.25
N LEU A 297 -6.92 -23.26 0.21
CA LEU A 297 -5.63 -23.55 0.81
C LEU A 297 -4.53 -23.41 -0.25
N PRO A 298 -3.35 -22.86 0.11
CA PRO A 298 -2.24 -22.82 -0.81
C PRO A 298 -1.86 -24.23 -1.27
N ALA A 299 -1.55 -24.38 -2.56
CA ALA A 299 -1.04 -25.63 -3.08
C ALA A 299 0.33 -25.94 -2.46
N THR A 300 0.50 -27.16 -1.97
CA THR A 300 1.79 -27.67 -1.52
C THR A 300 2.61 -28.14 -2.71
N ASP A 301 3.89 -27.75 -2.75
CA ASP A 301 4.83 -28.24 -3.75
C ASP A 301 5.98 -28.97 -3.03
N PRO A 302 6.09 -30.31 -3.16
CA PRO A 302 7.11 -31.08 -2.45
C PRO A 302 8.49 -31.02 -3.11
N ARG A 303 8.63 -30.36 -4.29
CA ARG A 303 9.90 -30.35 -5.02
C ARG A 303 10.99 -29.63 -4.23
N PRO A 304 12.20 -30.20 -4.14
CA PRO A 304 13.31 -29.52 -3.50
C PRO A 304 13.66 -28.23 -4.27
N PRO A 305 14.14 -27.19 -3.59
CA PRO A 305 14.63 -25.99 -4.26
C PRO A 305 15.76 -26.31 -5.24
N ALA A 306 15.78 -25.63 -6.37
CA ALA A 306 16.79 -25.77 -7.40
C ALA A 306 17.39 -24.39 -7.75
N PRO A 307 18.72 -24.24 -7.82
CA PRO A 307 19.34 -22.95 -8.10
C PRO A 307 18.96 -22.44 -9.50
N LEU A 308 18.79 -21.12 -9.63
CA LEU A 308 18.69 -20.48 -10.95
C LEU A 308 20.07 -20.54 -11.64
N ALA A 309 20.08 -20.64 -12.96
CA ALA A 309 21.32 -20.54 -13.74
C ALA A 309 22.03 -19.20 -13.45
N PRO A 310 23.37 -19.16 -13.36
CA PRO A 310 24.11 -17.94 -12.97
C PRO A 310 23.79 -16.69 -13.80
N VAL A 311 23.44 -16.87 -15.08
CA VAL A 311 23.07 -15.79 -16.01
C VAL A 311 21.89 -14.95 -15.52
N TRP A 312 21.01 -15.51 -14.68
CA TRP A 312 19.84 -14.80 -14.14
C TRP A 312 20.23 -13.59 -13.31
N ALA A 313 21.22 -13.70 -12.42
CA ALA A 313 21.55 -12.63 -11.47
C ALA A 313 22.00 -11.35 -12.20
N GLU A 314 22.91 -11.48 -13.17
CA GLU A 314 23.39 -10.36 -13.98
C GLU A 314 22.27 -9.75 -14.83
N ALA A 315 21.49 -10.59 -15.53
CA ALA A 315 20.41 -10.13 -16.38
C ALA A 315 19.31 -9.42 -15.58
N LEU A 316 18.96 -9.92 -14.39
CA LEU A 316 17.99 -9.29 -13.50
C LEU A 316 18.50 -7.95 -12.98
N ALA A 317 19.79 -7.83 -12.67
CA ALA A 317 20.37 -6.56 -12.25
C ALA A 317 20.23 -5.48 -13.32
N ASP A 318 20.50 -5.83 -14.58
CA ASP A 318 20.36 -4.90 -15.70
C ASP A 318 18.90 -4.54 -15.99
N LEU A 319 17.99 -5.52 -15.96
CA LEU A 319 16.55 -5.27 -16.16
C LEU A 319 15.96 -4.40 -15.06
N ILE A 320 16.27 -4.68 -13.78
CA ILE A 320 15.75 -3.91 -12.65
C ILE A 320 16.34 -2.50 -12.64
N ALA A 321 17.65 -2.34 -12.93
CA ALA A 321 18.29 -1.04 -13.02
C ALA A 321 17.66 -0.16 -14.12
N ARG A 322 17.29 -0.75 -15.26
CA ARG A 322 16.65 -0.04 -16.38
C ARG A 322 15.25 0.49 -16.03
N GLU A 323 14.52 -0.20 -15.16
CA GLU A 323 13.22 0.24 -14.64
C GLU A 323 13.34 1.00 -13.30
N SER A 324 14.51 1.58 -13.00
CA SER A 324 14.78 2.29 -11.74
C SER A 324 15.41 3.66 -12.01
N ALA A 325 15.48 4.51 -10.98
CA ALA A 325 16.21 5.77 -11.06
C ALA A 325 17.67 5.48 -11.46
N PRO A 326 18.23 6.17 -12.48
CA PRO A 326 19.57 5.88 -12.99
C PRO A 326 20.67 5.86 -11.91
N ALA A 327 20.61 6.77 -10.93
CA ALA A 327 21.54 6.83 -9.80
C ALA A 327 21.54 5.58 -8.91
N LEU A 328 20.49 4.76 -8.95
CA LEU A 328 20.37 3.52 -8.17
C LEU A 328 21.01 2.32 -8.88
N ALA A 329 21.33 2.42 -10.18
CA ALA A 329 21.80 1.29 -10.98
C ALA A 329 23.07 0.61 -10.41
N PRO A 330 24.12 1.32 -9.96
CA PRO A 330 25.29 0.69 -9.34
C PRO A 330 24.92 -0.09 -8.08
N SER A 331 24.10 0.50 -7.21
CA SER A 331 23.65 -0.13 -5.97
C SER A 331 22.73 -1.33 -6.20
N ILE A 332 21.96 -1.37 -7.29
CA ILE A 332 21.15 -2.53 -7.69
C ILE A 332 22.05 -3.72 -8.03
N ARG A 333 23.12 -3.51 -8.81
CA ARG A 333 24.08 -4.57 -9.14
C ARG A 333 24.80 -5.09 -7.89
N GLU A 334 25.15 -4.19 -6.98
CA GLU A 334 25.76 -4.55 -5.69
C GLU A 334 24.79 -5.35 -4.81
N ALA A 335 23.53 -4.91 -4.71
CA ALA A 335 22.50 -5.56 -3.90
C ALA A 335 22.15 -6.98 -4.38
N LEU A 336 22.25 -7.27 -5.67
CA LEU A 336 21.98 -8.59 -6.24
C LEU A 336 23.15 -9.57 -6.11
N ARG A 337 24.39 -9.09 -6.04
CA ARG A 337 25.59 -9.95 -6.00
C ARG A 337 25.59 -10.99 -4.87
N PRO A 338 25.23 -10.68 -3.61
CA PRO A 338 25.20 -11.68 -2.54
C PRO A 338 23.98 -12.61 -2.61
N LEU A 339 22.99 -12.32 -3.48
CA LEU A 339 21.73 -13.05 -3.47
C LEU A 339 21.86 -14.43 -4.13
N THR A 340 21.43 -15.45 -3.40
CA THR A 340 21.21 -16.80 -3.95
C THR A 340 19.78 -16.89 -4.46
N LEU A 341 19.63 -17.08 -5.77
CA LEU A 341 18.33 -17.23 -6.43
C LEU A 341 18.01 -18.71 -6.66
N GLU A 342 16.83 -19.15 -6.24
CA GLU A 342 16.37 -20.53 -6.45
C GLU A 342 14.90 -20.62 -6.87
N TRP A 343 14.57 -21.64 -7.67
CA TRP A 343 13.22 -22.09 -7.92
C TRP A 343 12.79 -23.02 -6.79
N GLY A 344 11.57 -22.91 -6.30
CA GLY A 344 11.06 -23.87 -5.32
C GLY A 344 9.64 -23.59 -4.85
N ALA A 345 9.24 -24.32 -3.82
CA ALA A 345 7.94 -24.12 -3.17
C ALA A 345 7.86 -22.76 -2.47
N VAL A 346 6.87 -21.95 -2.84
CA VAL A 346 6.53 -20.69 -2.18
C VAL A 346 5.03 -20.74 -1.85
N PRO A 347 4.63 -21.24 -0.66
CA PRO A 347 3.23 -21.38 -0.32
C PRO A 347 2.53 -20.02 -0.24
N GLY A 348 1.48 -19.85 -1.04
CA GLY A 348 0.61 -18.67 -0.98
C GLY A 348 1.19 -17.39 -1.57
N ASP A 349 2.36 -17.44 -2.21
CA ASP A 349 2.98 -16.30 -2.90
C ASP A 349 3.84 -16.76 -4.11
N LEU A 350 4.48 -15.81 -4.81
CA LEU A 350 5.39 -16.06 -5.94
C LEU A 350 6.87 -15.87 -5.58
N SER A 351 7.19 -15.14 -4.52
CA SER A 351 8.55 -15.02 -4.00
C SER A 351 8.59 -15.06 -2.48
N GLN A 352 9.70 -15.59 -1.95
CA GLN A 352 10.01 -15.60 -0.53
C GLN A 352 11.47 -15.21 -0.34
N ILE A 353 11.76 -14.42 0.69
CA ILE A 353 13.10 -13.95 1.02
C ILE A 353 13.46 -14.44 2.40
N ASP A 354 14.63 -15.07 2.52
CA ASP A 354 15.21 -15.54 3.76
C ASP A 354 16.69 -15.16 3.79
N GLY A 355 17.02 -14.08 4.49
CA GLY A 355 18.38 -13.51 4.48
C GLY A 355 18.84 -13.16 3.07
N GLU A 356 19.93 -13.79 2.60
CA GLU A 356 20.48 -13.61 1.25
C GLU A 356 19.87 -14.57 0.21
N ARG A 357 18.94 -15.43 0.61
CA ARG A 357 18.27 -16.37 -0.29
C ARG A 357 16.94 -15.79 -0.76
N ILE A 358 16.70 -15.83 -2.07
CA ILE A 358 15.41 -15.53 -2.67
C ILE A 358 14.91 -16.77 -3.39
N ARG A 359 13.77 -17.28 -2.94
CA ARG A 359 13.06 -18.37 -3.61
C ARG A 359 11.94 -17.81 -4.47
N ILE A 360 11.88 -18.25 -5.71
CA ILE A 360 10.84 -17.93 -6.68
C ILE A 360 9.99 -19.18 -6.90
N SER A 361 8.67 -19.01 -7.01
CA SER A 361 7.74 -20.13 -7.12
C SER A 361 8.02 -21.00 -8.34
N ALA A 362 8.17 -22.31 -8.11
CA ALA A 362 8.30 -23.29 -9.18
C ALA A 362 7.05 -23.33 -10.10
N ARG A 363 5.88 -22.87 -9.63
CA ARG A 363 4.68 -22.70 -10.46
C ARG A 363 4.88 -21.68 -11.58
N LEU A 364 5.58 -20.58 -11.29
CA LEU A 364 5.94 -19.59 -12.29
C LEU A 364 6.88 -20.19 -13.33
N ARG A 365 7.86 -20.98 -12.90
CA ARG A 365 8.78 -21.71 -13.78
C ARG A 365 8.03 -22.69 -14.69
N ASP A 366 7.14 -23.52 -14.14
CA ASP A 366 6.37 -24.50 -14.91
C ASP A 366 5.52 -23.81 -15.97
N GLN A 367 4.87 -22.70 -15.61
CA GLN A 367 4.08 -21.91 -16.53
C GLN A 367 4.93 -21.26 -17.63
N ALA A 368 6.11 -20.74 -17.28
CA ALA A 368 7.07 -20.19 -18.22
C ALA A 368 7.52 -21.26 -19.25
N LEU A 369 7.87 -22.45 -18.78
CA LEU A 369 8.27 -23.58 -19.62
C LEU A 369 7.13 -24.05 -20.53
N ALA A 370 5.90 -24.12 -20.01
CA ALA A 370 4.72 -24.46 -20.81
C ALA A 370 4.48 -23.45 -21.94
N LEU A 371 4.60 -22.14 -21.67
CA LEU A 371 4.44 -21.09 -22.68
C LEU A 371 5.49 -21.15 -23.78
N VAL A 372 6.75 -21.42 -23.42
CA VAL A 372 7.82 -21.57 -24.41
C VAL A 372 7.60 -22.83 -25.27
N ARG A 373 7.20 -23.95 -24.67
CA ARG A 373 6.91 -25.20 -25.40
C ARG A 373 5.70 -25.09 -26.32
N ALA A 374 4.69 -24.32 -25.96
CA ALA A 374 3.52 -24.06 -26.78
C ALA A 374 3.80 -23.12 -27.97
N SER A 375 4.95 -22.45 -28.00
CA SER A 375 5.31 -21.50 -29.06
C SER A 375 5.84 -22.22 -30.31
N SER A 376 5.21 -21.95 -31.45
CA SER A 376 5.43 -22.66 -32.71
C SER A 376 6.68 -22.18 -33.46
N THR A 377 7.03 -20.89 -33.31
CA THR A 377 8.16 -20.27 -34.02
C THR A 377 9.28 -19.83 -33.08
N GLY A 378 10.49 -19.64 -33.64
CA GLY A 378 11.62 -19.06 -32.90
C GLY A 378 11.31 -17.65 -32.37
N THR A 379 10.64 -16.82 -33.18
CA THR A 379 10.25 -15.45 -32.81
C THR A 379 9.27 -15.44 -31.62
N GLU A 380 8.28 -16.33 -31.62
CA GLU A 380 7.35 -16.48 -30.50
C GLU A 380 8.08 -16.91 -29.22
N ARG A 381 8.99 -17.89 -29.32
CA ARG A 381 9.81 -18.32 -28.18
C ARG A 381 10.63 -17.19 -27.59
N THR A 382 11.26 -16.37 -28.43
CA THR A 382 12.00 -15.18 -27.99
C THR A 382 11.09 -14.16 -27.30
N ALA A 383 9.90 -13.89 -27.85
CA ALA A 383 8.93 -12.98 -27.23
C ALA A 383 8.47 -13.49 -25.85
N ARG A 384 8.24 -14.81 -25.71
CA ARG A 384 7.93 -15.43 -24.41
C ARG A 384 9.10 -15.35 -23.44
N ALA A 385 10.33 -15.59 -23.90
CA ALA A 385 11.53 -15.44 -23.08
C ALA A 385 11.66 -14.02 -22.50
N VAL A 386 11.40 -12.99 -23.31
CA VAL A 386 11.39 -11.59 -22.85
C VAL A 386 10.30 -11.37 -21.80
N GLN A 387 9.08 -11.86 -22.05
CA GLN A 387 7.97 -11.75 -21.10
C GLN A 387 8.33 -12.39 -19.75
N ILE A 388 8.93 -13.58 -19.76
CA ILE A 388 9.34 -14.32 -18.56
C ILE A 388 10.42 -13.55 -17.79
N ALA A 389 11.47 -13.07 -18.46
CA ALA A 389 12.54 -12.31 -17.82
C ALA A 389 12.01 -11.03 -17.15
N LEU A 390 11.13 -10.30 -17.82
CA LEU A 390 10.50 -9.09 -17.27
C LEU A 390 9.55 -9.38 -16.11
N GLU A 391 8.82 -10.49 -16.14
CA GLU A 391 7.94 -10.91 -15.03
C GLU A 391 8.75 -11.18 -13.76
N VAL A 392 9.87 -11.92 -13.87
CA VAL A 392 10.75 -12.19 -12.73
C VAL A 392 11.45 -10.91 -12.26
N ALA A 393 11.90 -10.05 -13.17
CA ALA A 393 12.50 -8.76 -12.82
C ALA A 393 11.51 -7.88 -12.04
N ARG A 394 10.24 -7.81 -12.46
CA ARG A 394 9.20 -7.07 -11.74
C ARG A 394 8.89 -7.67 -10.38
N LEU A 395 8.84 -8.99 -10.27
CA LEU A 395 8.61 -9.69 -9.01
C LEU A 395 9.71 -9.39 -7.96
N LEU A 396 10.97 -9.31 -8.40
CA LEU A 396 12.12 -9.09 -7.51
C LEU A 396 12.49 -7.61 -7.34
N GLY A 397 12.09 -6.76 -8.28
CA GLY A 397 12.41 -5.34 -8.35
C GLY A 397 12.21 -4.59 -7.03
N PRO A 398 11.03 -4.67 -6.36
CA PRO A 398 10.79 -3.95 -5.11
C PRO A 398 11.82 -4.26 -4.02
N VAL A 399 12.17 -5.54 -3.85
CA VAL A 399 13.09 -6.01 -2.80
C VAL A 399 14.52 -5.61 -3.13
N VAL A 400 14.93 -5.77 -4.40
CA VAL A 400 16.27 -5.39 -4.85
C VAL A 400 16.46 -3.88 -4.76
N ARG A 401 15.48 -3.08 -5.19
CA ARG A 401 15.51 -1.61 -5.07
C ARG A 401 15.60 -1.17 -3.62
N LEU A 402 14.83 -1.80 -2.71
CA LEU A 402 14.90 -1.48 -1.29
C LEU A 402 16.30 -1.72 -0.72
N ARG A 403 16.92 -2.87 -1.03
CA ARG A 403 18.30 -3.15 -0.61
C ARG A 403 19.29 -2.17 -1.23
N ALA A 404 19.14 -1.86 -2.51
CA ALA A 404 19.99 -0.90 -3.20
C ALA A 404 19.88 0.52 -2.60
N GLN A 405 18.67 0.94 -2.21
CA GLN A 405 18.45 2.21 -1.52
C GLN A 405 19.15 2.23 -0.16
N MET A 406 19.00 1.16 0.63
CA MET A 406 19.69 1.03 1.92
C MET A 406 21.22 1.07 1.76
N LEU A 407 21.77 0.43 0.73
CA LEU A 407 23.19 0.49 0.43
C LEU A 407 23.63 1.91 0.06
N LEU A 408 22.86 2.62 -0.75
CA LEU A 408 23.18 3.99 -1.16
C LEU A 408 23.12 4.97 0.02
N GLU A 409 22.09 4.87 0.86
CA GLU A 409 21.89 5.73 2.03
C GLU A 409 22.94 5.51 3.13
N ALA A 410 23.53 4.31 3.20
CA ALA A 410 24.62 4.00 4.12
C ALA A 410 25.96 4.62 3.70
N ARG A 411 26.08 5.12 2.46
CA ARG A 411 27.29 5.79 1.97
C ARG A 411 27.37 7.23 2.45
N SER A 412 28.56 7.82 2.37
CA SER A 412 28.75 9.24 2.69
C SER A 412 27.97 10.15 1.72
N GLU A 413 27.60 11.36 2.18
CA GLU A 413 26.89 12.34 1.34
C GLU A 413 27.63 12.62 0.02
N THR A 414 28.97 12.68 0.06
CA THR A 414 29.82 12.86 -1.12
C THR A 414 29.65 11.73 -2.14
N GLU A 415 29.52 10.48 -1.69
CA GLU A 415 29.32 9.32 -2.56
C GLU A 415 27.90 9.27 -3.12
N GLN A 416 26.90 9.68 -2.33
CA GLN A 416 25.53 9.82 -2.81
C GLN A 416 25.42 10.90 -3.88
N GLN A 417 26.05 12.06 -3.66
CA GLN A 417 26.09 13.15 -4.63
C GLN A 417 26.81 12.75 -5.92
N ARG A 418 27.91 11.99 -5.82
CA ARG A 418 28.61 11.46 -6.98
C ARG A 418 27.70 10.55 -7.81
N ALA A 419 26.99 9.62 -7.17
CA ALA A 419 26.08 8.72 -7.87
C ALA A 419 24.96 9.47 -8.61
N LEU A 420 24.47 10.58 -8.05
CA LEU A 420 23.49 11.45 -8.72
C LEU A 420 24.09 12.16 -9.95
N LEU A 421 25.28 12.74 -9.83
CA LEU A 421 25.93 13.47 -10.91
C LEU A 421 26.35 12.55 -12.08
N GLU A 422 26.87 11.36 -11.76
CA GLU A 422 27.24 10.36 -12.78
C GLU A 422 26.00 9.86 -13.56
N ALA A 423 24.85 9.82 -12.91
CA ALA A 423 23.60 9.37 -13.50
C ALA A 423 22.98 10.37 -14.51
N GLU A 424 23.29 11.66 -14.40
CA GLU A 424 22.83 12.69 -15.36
C GLU A 424 23.54 12.59 -16.73
N GLY A 425 24.68 11.88 -16.80
CA GLY A 425 25.51 11.76 -18.00
C GLY A 425 25.28 10.53 -18.88
N GLU A 426 24.57 9.50 -18.41
CA GLU A 426 24.42 8.22 -19.14
C GLU A 426 23.01 8.04 -19.74
N MET A 427 22.88 8.19 -21.06
CA MET A 427 21.79 7.51 -21.79
C MET A 427 22.08 6.01 -21.74
N GLY A 428 21.24 5.25 -21.03
CA GLY A 428 21.48 3.84 -20.72
C GLY A 428 21.82 2.99 -21.97
N PRO A 429 22.80 2.07 -21.87
CA PRO A 429 23.26 1.28 -23.01
C PRO A 429 22.19 0.36 -23.61
N ALA A 430 22.51 -0.22 -24.78
CA ALA A 430 21.77 -1.34 -25.36
C ALA A 430 21.58 -2.50 -24.34
N LEU A 431 20.60 -3.38 -24.59
CA LEU A 431 20.41 -4.57 -23.75
C LEU A 431 21.74 -5.33 -23.60
N SER A 432 22.13 -5.60 -22.36
CA SER A 432 23.44 -6.19 -22.07
C SER A 432 23.56 -7.62 -22.62
N GLU A 433 24.79 -8.08 -22.79
CA GLU A 433 25.07 -9.45 -23.21
C GLU A 433 24.44 -10.48 -22.26
N SER A 434 24.42 -10.19 -20.96
CA SER A 434 23.79 -11.04 -19.93
C SER A 434 22.29 -11.22 -20.16
N VAL A 435 21.57 -10.15 -20.55
CA VAL A 435 20.16 -10.27 -20.94
C VAL A 435 20.02 -11.13 -22.20
N GLY A 436 20.87 -10.92 -23.22
CA GLY A 436 20.88 -11.75 -24.43
C GLY A 436 21.08 -13.25 -24.14
N ARG A 437 22.03 -13.59 -23.26
CA ARG A 437 22.28 -14.97 -22.82
C ARG A 437 21.10 -15.56 -22.05
N LEU A 438 20.45 -14.79 -21.18
CA LEU A 438 19.24 -15.24 -20.48
C LEU A 438 18.09 -15.53 -21.46
N LEU A 439 17.88 -14.65 -22.45
CA LEU A 439 16.83 -14.84 -23.45
C LEU A 439 17.08 -16.09 -24.32
N ALA A 440 18.33 -16.37 -24.67
CA ALA A 440 18.70 -17.60 -25.38
C ALA A 440 18.44 -18.86 -24.53
N LEU A 441 18.81 -18.82 -23.25
CA LEU A 441 18.53 -19.91 -22.29
C LEU A 441 17.03 -20.19 -22.20
N LEU A 442 16.22 -19.17 -21.95
CA LEU A 442 14.77 -19.28 -21.82
C LEU A 442 14.10 -19.76 -23.12
N SER A 443 14.55 -19.25 -24.27
CA SER A 443 13.99 -19.64 -25.59
C SER A 443 14.28 -21.10 -25.95
N SER A 444 15.31 -21.70 -25.34
CA SER A 444 15.61 -23.14 -25.48
C SER A 444 14.71 -24.05 -24.66
N GLY A 445 13.86 -23.49 -23.78
CA GLY A 445 13.04 -24.25 -22.85
C GLY A 445 13.79 -24.70 -21.60
N SER A 446 14.91 -24.04 -21.28
CA SER A 446 15.63 -24.21 -20.01
C SER A 446 15.35 -22.98 -19.13
N ALA A 447 14.85 -23.19 -17.91
CA ALA A 447 14.52 -22.12 -16.96
C ALA A 447 15.13 -22.38 -15.58
#